data_AF-Q47F45-F1
#
_entry.id   AF-Q47F45-F1
#
_cell.length_a   1.000
_cell.length_b   1.000
_cell.length_c   1.000
_cell.angle_alpha   90.00
_cell.angle_beta   90.00
_cell.angle_gamma   90.00
#
_symmetry.space_group_name_H-M   'P 1'
#
loop_
_entity.id
_entity.type
_entity.pdbx_description
1 polymer ?
#
loop_
_entity_poly.entity_id
_entity_poly.type
_entity_poly.pdbx_seq_one_letter_code
_entity_poly.pdbx_strand_id
1 'polypeptide(L)' 'MLSQAVDRKRCASCERWSGWRQPGTEPGTVIIESETSEGLCLGGGWDNSERRARSACGHWRIWPVLEQTAP' A
#
# COMPACT_ATOMS: atom_id res chain seq x y z
N MET A 1 -8.06 -10.99 -6.38
CA MET A 1 -6.85 -10.14 -6.33
C MET A 1 -7.02 -8.97 -7.26
N LEU A 2 -6.62 -7.78 -6.84
CA LEU A 2 -6.78 -6.51 -7.55
C LEU A 2 -5.43 -5.79 -7.65
N SER A 3 -5.11 -5.27 -8.83
CA SER A 3 -3.95 -4.39 -9.03
C SER A 3 -4.32 -2.94 -8.70
N GLN A 4 -3.45 -2.23 -8.00
CA GLN A 4 -3.59 -0.82 -7.67
C GLN A 4 -2.33 -0.06 -8.08
N ALA A 5 -2.51 1.11 -8.66
CA ALA A 5 -1.41 1.99 -9.04
C ALA A 5 -0.78 2.66 -7.79
N VAL A 6 0.55 2.66 -7.72
CA VAL A 6 1.34 3.19 -6.60
C VAL A 6 1.27 4.72 -6.54
N ASP A 7 1.14 5.38 -7.70
CA ASP A 7 1.02 6.83 -7.88
C ASP A 7 -0.12 7.47 -7.05
N ARG A 8 -1.16 6.69 -6.72
CA ARG A 8 -2.28 7.10 -5.86
C ARG A 8 -1.90 7.25 -4.39
N LYS A 9 -0.68 6.84 -3.99
CA LYS A 9 -0.12 6.96 -2.63
C LYS A 9 -1.05 6.43 -1.53
N ARG A 10 -1.61 5.24 -1.75
CA ARG A 10 -2.55 4.59 -0.82
C ARG A 10 -1.83 3.68 0.17
N CYS A 11 -2.53 3.27 1.22
CA CYS A 11 -2.02 2.34 2.23
C CYS A 11 -1.46 1.05 1.60
N ALA A 12 -2.11 0.52 0.56
CA ALA A 12 -1.65 -0.67 -0.17
C ALA A 12 -0.21 -0.56 -0.68
N SER A 13 0.23 0.63 -1.10
CA SER A 13 1.60 0.86 -1.60
C SER A 13 2.54 1.47 -0.56
N CYS A 14 2.09 1.59 0.70
CA CYS A 14 2.83 2.22 1.77
C CYS A 14 3.68 1.19 2.54
N GLU A 15 4.94 1.52 2.86
CA GLU A 15 5.80 0.65 3.68
C GLU A 15 5.22 0.36 5.08
N ARG A 16 4.43 1.30 5.59
CA ARG A 16 3.89 1.33 6.96
C ARG A 16 2.60 0.57 7.12
N TRP A 17 1.98 0.13 6.04
CA TRP A 17 0.75 -0.66 6.14
C TRP A 17 1.13 -2.12 6.38
N SER A 18 0.40 -2.85 7.23
CA SER A 18 0.72 -4.25 7.55
C SER A 18 -0.19 -5.27 6.86
N GLY A 19 -1.20 -4.83 6.12
CA GLY A 19 -2.14 -5.71 5.44
C GLY A 19 -1.51 -6.48 4.28
N TRP A 20 -2.17 -7.57 3.90
CA TRP A 20 -1.69 -8.45 2.83
C TRP A 20 -1.59 -7.70 1.49
N ARG A 21 -0.44 -7.84 0.85
CA ARG A 21 -0.13 -7.27 -0.46
C ARG A 21 1.06 -7.99 -1.11
N GLN A 22 1.18 -7.86 -2.42
CA GLN A 22 2.32 -8.32 -3.21
C GLN A 22 2.69 -7.27 -4.27
N PRO A 23 3.96 -7.17 -4.70
CA PRO A 23 4.30 -6.38 -5.88
C PRO A 23 3.50 -6.85 -7.09
N GLY A 24 3.03 -5.92 -7.92
CA GLY A 24 2.36 -6.26 -9.17
C GLY A 24 3.35 -6.68 -10.26
N THR A 25 2.82 -7.28 -11.32
CA THR A 25 3.59 -7.70 -12.49
C THR A 25 4.07 -6.51 -13.33
N GLU A 26 3.34 -5.39 -13.28
CA GLU A 26 3.70 -4.16 -13.97
C GLU A 26 4.42 -3.19 -13.02
N PRO A 27 5.44 -2.46 -13.52
CA PRO A 27 6.05 -1.34 -12.82
C PRO A 27 5.04 -0.39 -12.16
N GLY A 28 5.31 -0.02 -10.91
CA GLY A 28 4.46 0.92 -10.18
C GLY A 28 3.07 0.38 -9.81
N THR A 29 2.89 -0.94 -9.72
CA THR A 29 1.64 -1.55 -9.27
C THR A 29 1.82 -2.41 -8.02
N VAL A 30 0.76 -2.51 -7.21
CA VAL A 30 0.68 -3.39 -6.03
C VAL A 30 -0.60 -4.21 -6.09
N ILE A 31 -0.49 -5.51 -5.82
CA ILE A 31 -1.60 -6.45 -5.76
C ILE A 31 -2.11 -6.54 -4.32
N ILE A 32 -3.42 -6.44 -4.15
CA ILE A 32 -4.14 -6.69 -2.91
C ILE A 32 -5.20 -7.77 -3.13
N GLU A 33 -5.69 -8.40 -2.07
CA GLU A 33 -6.71 -9.44 -2.19
C GLU A 33 -8.05 -8.84 -2.66
N SER A 34 -8.51 -7.78 -1.99
CA SER A 34 -9.77 -7.08 -2.25
C SER A 34 -9.68 -5.58 -1.86
N GLU A 35 -10.66 -4.77 -2.30
CA GLU A 35 -10.73 -3.35 -1.91
C GLU A 35 -11.01 -3.12 -0.42
N THR A 36 -11.54 -4.13 0.25
CA THR A 36 -11.85 -4.17 1.67
C THR A 36 -10.72 -4.80 2.49
N SER A 37 -9.61 -5.20 1.87
CA SER A 37 -8.44 -5.70 2.60
C SER A 37 -7.97 -4.65 3.60
N GLU A 38 -7.78 -5.09 4.83
CA GLU A 38 -7.44 -4.26 5.98
C GLU A 38 -6.04 -4.59 6.50
N GLY A 39 -5.47 -3.65 7.22
CA GLY A 39 -4.14 -3.74 7.80
C GLY A 39 -3.88 -2.55 8.71
N LEU A 40 -2.99 -2.72 9.68
CA LEU A 40 -2.62 -1.65 10.60
C LEU A 40 -1.69 -0.66 9.89
N CYS A 41 -1.83 0.62 10.25
CA CYS A 41 -0.85 1.64 9.92
C CYS A 41 0.18 1.73 11.06
N LEU A 42 1.45 1.47 10.77
CA LEU A 42 2.55 1.43 11.74
C LEU A 42 3.52 2.59 11.48
N GLY A 43 3.47 3.61 12.34
CA GLY A 43 4.31 4.82 12.24
C GLY A 43 3.90 5.82 11.16
N GLY A 44 2.64 5.75 10.67
CA GLY A 44 2.08 6.68 9.69
C GLY A 44 1.09 7.68 10.31
N GLY A 45 0.30 8.36 9.48
CA GLY A 45 -0.65 9.39 9.95
C GLY A 45 -1.85 8.85 10.75
N TRP A 46 -2.03 7.52 10.76
CA TRP A 46 -3.06 6.81 11.53
C TRP A 46 -2.43 5.70 12.37
N ASP A 47 -1.31 6.00 13.03
CA ASP A 47 -0.53 5.01 13.79
C ASP A 47 -1.41 4.14 14.70
N ASN A 48 -1.11 2.83 14.71
CA ASN A 48 -1.85 1.76 15.39
C ASN A 48 -3.35 1.65 15.07
N SER A 49 -3.82 2.29 13.99
CA SER A 49 -5.20 2.15 13.52
C SER A 49 -5.31 1.24 12.32
N GLU A 50 -6.39 0.46 12.25
CA GLU A 50 -6.73 -0.33 11.07
C GLU A 50 -7.20 0.56 9.92
N ARG A 51 -6.69 0.28 8.72
CA ARG A 51 -7.00 1.01 7.50
C ARG A 51 -7.14 0.05 6.34
N ARG A 52 -8.12 0.34 5.48
CA ARG A 52 -8.29 -0.36 4.20
C ARG A 52 -7.13 -0.05 3.27
N ALA A 53 -6.83 -0.98 2.38
CA ALA A 53 -5.82 -0.87 1.33
C ALA A 53 -5.92 0.45 0.52
N ARG A 54 -7.14 0.94 0.25
CA ARG A 54 -7.38 2.18 -0.50
C ARG A 54 -7.38 3.46 0.34
N SER A 55 -7.17 3.36 1.65
CA SER A 55 -7.05 4.52 2.53
C SER A 55 -5.80 5.34 2.16
N ALA A 56 -5.79 6.60 2.54
CA ALA A 56 -4.62 7.46 2.39
C ALA A 56 -4.34 8.18 3.71
N CYS A 57 -3.07 8.54 3.90
CA CYS A 57 -2.65 9.47 4.93
C CYS A 57 -1.60 10.41 4.33
N GLY A 58 -1.41 11.58 4.94
CA GLY A 58 -0.38 12.54 4.50
C GLY A 58 1.07 12.09 4.76
N HIS A 59 1.27 10.93 5.38
CA HIS A 59 2.58 10.38 5.76
C HIS A 59 2.95 9.14 4.94
N TRP A 60 2.47 9.07 3.70
CA TRP A 60 2.77 7.95 2.80
C TRP A 60 4.27 7.87 2.49
N ARG A 61 4.80 6.65 2.49
CA ARG A 61 6.16 6.32 2.05
C ARG A 61 6.08 5.05 1.23
N ILE A 62 6.74 5.05 0.08
CA ILE A 62 6.70 3.91 -0.84
C ILE A 62 7.20 2.65 -0.13
N TRP A 63 6.48 1.54 -0.32
CA TRP A 63 6.94 0.24 0.14
C TRP A 63 8.23 -0.14 -0.61
N PRO A 64 9.37 -0.40 0.06
CA PRO A 64 10.68 -0.49 -0.60
C PRO A 64 10.78 -1.53 -1.73
N VAL A 65 9.97 -2.59 -1.67
CA VAL A 65 9.92 -3.60 -2.75
C VAL A 65 9.41 -3.02 -4.07
N LEU A 66 8.62 -1.95 -4.03
CA LEU A 66 8.06 -1.28 -5.21
C LEU A 66 9.01 -0.23 -5.81
N GLU A 67 10.04 0.24 -5.08
CA GLU A 67 11.02 1.20 -5.61
C GLU A 67 11.87 0.58 -6.72
N GLN A 68 12.17 -0.71 -6.63
CA GLN A 68 12.95 -1.44 -7.64
C GLN A 68 12.17 -1.72 -8.92
N THR A 69 10.84 -1.54 -8.88
CA THR A 69 9.94 -1.75 -10.01
C THR A 69 9.46 -0.42 -10.59
N ALA A 70 10.05 0.73 -10.22
CA ALA A 70 9.81 1.99 -10.92
C ALA A 70 10.74 2.07 -12.15
N PRO A 71 10.27 2.53 -13.31
CA PRO A 71 11.12 2.74 -14.48
C PRO A 71 12.17 3.83 -14.26
#